data_AF-A0AAE1T3U6-F1
#
_entry.id   AF-A0AAE1T3U6-F1
#
_cell.length_a   1.000
_cell.length_b   1.000
_cell.length_c   1.000
_cell.angle_alpha   90.00
_cell.angle_beta   90.00
_cell.angle_gamma   90.00
#
_symmetry.space_group_name_H-M   'P 1'
#
loop_
_entity.id
_entity.type
_entity.pdbx_description
1 polymer ?
#
loop_
_entity_poly.entity_id
_entity_poly.type
_entity_poly.pdbx_seq_one_letter_code
_entity_poly.pdbx_strand_id
1 'polypeptide(L)'
;MCFSLKFINSFLHIFSSIPSLSFLTLNQSMAMIPIKLFIALLFFLCLLSPLTSAEYTDFEYCNKRANYDVKVSGIDITPYPVSGGKKTTFSISANTGKNLTGGKLVIDVNYLFFHVHHEAIDLCKETSCPASGDFVISHSQELPGFTPPGSYTLTMKMVDEKNKQLSCISFGFSIGFIAESQTLAASS
;
A
#
# COMPACT_ATOMS: atom_id res chain seq x y z
N MET A 1 9.26 17.74 -15.69
CA MET A 1 8.05 16.89 -15.72
C MET A 1 8.23 15.81 -14.65
N CYS A 2 7.95 16.12 -13.38
CA CYS A 2 8.15 15.19 -12.25
C CYS A 2 6.91 15.02 -11.38
N PHE A 3 5.73 15.43 -11.85
CA PHE A 3 4.49 15.18 -11.14
C PHE A 3 3.57 14.40 -12.06
N SER A 4 3.39 13.13 -11.73
CA SER A 4 2.30 12.33 -12.26
C SER A 4 1.00 13.10 -12.03
N LEU A 5 0.26 13.34 -13.12
CA LEU A 5 -0.94 14.20 -13.23
C LEU A 5 -2.07 13.87 -12.23
N LYS A 6 -1.97 12.80 -11.45
CA LYS A 6 -2.96 12.37 -10.46
C LYS A 6 -2.85 13.08 -9.10
N PHE A 7 -1.71 13.67 -8.76
CA PHE A 7 -1.52 14.30 -7.43
C PHE A 7 -2.11 15.72 -7.32
N ILE A 8 -2.44 16.37 -8.45
CA ILE A 8 -2.95 17.75 -8.46
C ILE A 8 -4.38 17.82 -7.91
N ASN A 9 -5.22 16.80 -8.14
CA ASN A 9 -6.62 16.83 -7.69
C ASN A 9 -6.79 16.65 -6.18
N SER A 10 -5.86 15.98 -5.50
CA SER A 10 -5.96 15.81 -4.03
C SER A 10 -5.52 17.06 -3.28
N PHE A 11 -4.62 17.86 -3.86
CA PHE A 11 -4.16 19.11 -3.24
C PHE A 11 -5.17 20.25 -3.39
N LEU A 12 -6.00 20.27 -4.43
CA LEU A 12 -7.05 21.28 -4.58
C LEU A 12 -8.18 21.17 -3.54
N HIS A 13 -8.44 19.98 -2.99
CA HIS A 13 -9.50 19.80 -1.99
C HIS A 13 -9.09 20.19 -0.56
N ILE A 14 -7.79 20.32 -0.28
CA ILE A 14 -7.30 20.68 1.06
C ILE A 14 -7.35 22.20 1.28
N PHE A 15 -7.35 23.00 0.21
CA PHE A 15 -7.39 24.46 0.32
C PHE A 15 -8.78 25.07 0.49
N SER A 16 -9.87 24.29 0.41
CA SER A 16 -11.24 24.85 0.48
C SER A 16 -11.81 24.97 1.89
N SER A 17 -11.08 24.58 2.94
CA SER A 17 -11.67 24.36 4.28
C SER A 17 -11.05 25.16 5.42
N ILE A 18 -10.34 26.25 5.15
CA ILE A 18 -9.78 27.11 6.20
C ILE A 18 -10.68 28.34 6.37
N PRO A 19 -11.43 28.47 7.47
CA PRO A 19 -12.18 29.66 7.78
C PRO A 19 -11.24 30.81 8.17
N SER A 20 -11.63 32.00 7.77
CA SER A 20 -11.03 33.31 8.04
C SER A 20 -10.43 33.47 9.45
N LEU A 21 -9.14 33.81 9.53
CA LEU A 21 -8.61 34.61 10.62
C LEU A 21 -7.92 35.86 10.09
N SER A 22 -8.41 36.97 10.63
CA SER A 22 -8.12 38.36 10.35
C SER A 22 -6.69 38.79 10.70
N PHE A 23 -6.13 39.59 9.80
CA PHE A 23 -5.18 40.70 9.98
C PHE A 23 -4.47 40.84 11.33
N LEU A 24 -3.15 40.61 11.31
CA LEU A 24 -2.20 41.46 12.03
C LEU A 24 -1.11 41.88 11.04
N THR A 25 -1.12 43.17 10.71
CA THR A 25 -0.10 43.87 9.93
C THR A 25 1.19 43.92 10.74
N LEU A 26 2.21 43.18 10.31
CA LEU A 26 3.61 43.44 10.69
C LEU A 26 4.36 43.83 9.42
N ASN A 27 4.60 45.12 9.32
CA ASN A 27 5.44 45.77 8.34
C ASN A 27 6.88 45.23 8.47
N GLN A 28 7.26 44.30 7.61
CA GLN A 28 8.66 43.96 7.35
C GLN A 28 8.89 44.03 5.85
N SER A 29 9.91 44.79 5.45
CA SER A 29 10.34 44.95 4.07
C SER A 29 10.52 43.59 3.41
N MET A 30 9.63 43.23 2.49
CA MET A 30 9.82 42.08 1.62
C MET A 30 10.98 42.41 0.68
N ALA A 31 12.20 42.04 1.07
CA ALA A 31 13.33 42.01 0.15
C ALA A 31 12.91 41.14 -1.05
N MET A 32 12.88 41.73 -2.25
CA MET A 32 12.67 41.00 -3.49
C MET A 32 13.83 40.01 -3.65
N ILE A 33 13.67 38.80 -3.12
CA ILE A 33 14.53 37.68 -3.48
C ILE A 33 14.38 37.55 -4.99
N PRO A 34 15.46 37.64 -5.77
CA PRO A 34 15.36 37.60 -7.22
C PRO A 34 14.68 36.28 -7.60
N ILE A 35 13.60 36.35 -8.38
CA ILE A 35 12.78 35.19 -8.77
C ILE A 35 13.65 34.02 -9.30
N LYS A 36 14.78 34.34 -9.94
CA LYS A 36 15.81 33.36 -10.36
C LYS A 36 16.41 32.55 -9.21
N LEU A 37 16.70 33.16 -8.07
CA LEU A 37 17.25 32.50 -6.87
C LEU A 37 16.20 31.62 -6.19
N PHE A 38 14.94 32.06 -6.18
CA PHE A 38 13.83 31.25 -5.65
C PHE A 38 13.57 30.01 -6.52
N ILE A 39 13.61 30.15 -7.85
CA ILE A 39 13.51 29.02 -8.79
C ILE A 39 14.70 28.06 -8.64
N ALA A 40 15.92 28.59 -8.50
CA ALA A 40 17.12 27.76 -8.28
C ALA A 40 17.03 26.97 -6.97
N LEU A 41 16.53 27.60 -5.90
CA LEU A 41 16.36 26.95 -4.59
C LEU A 41 15.30 25.84 -4.65
N LEU A 42 14.16 26.06 -5.33
CA LEU A 42 13.13 25.04 -5.54
C LEU A 42 13.67 23.84 -6.36
N PHE A 43 14.53 24.11 -7.35
CA PHE A 43 15.15 23.06 -8.16
C PHE A 43 16.17 22.24 -7.36
N PHE A 44 16.95 22.90 -6.50
CA PHE A 44 17.91 22.24 -5.60
C PHE A 44 17.20 21.36 -4.56
N LEU A 45 16.07 21.83 -4.02
CA LEU A 45 15.28 21.10 -3.03
C LEU A 45 14.65 19.82 -3.63
N CYS A 46 14.25 19.83 -4.90
CA CYS A 46 13.79 18.63 -5.63
C CYS A 46 14.88 17.58 -5.88
N LEU A 47 16.16 17.97 -5.91
CA LEU A 47 17.28 17.03 -6.11
C LEU A 47 17.71 16.33 -4.82
N LEU A 48 17.39 16.92 -3.65
CA LEU A 48 17.72 16.38 -2.33
C LEU A 48 16.65 15.43 -1.78
N SER A 49 15.43 15.43 -2.34
CA SER A 49 14.41 14.47 -1.94
C SER A 49 14.81 13.06 -2.40
N PRO A 50 14.93 12.07 -1.49
CA PRO A 50 15.10 10.68 -1.92
C PRO A 50 13.90 10.33 -2.81
N LEU A 51 14.20 9.88 -4.04
CA LEU A 51 13.20 9.44 -5.00
C LEU A 51 12.66 8.09 -4.52
N THR A 52 11.87 8.07 -3.45
CA THR A 52 11.23 6.84 -3.00
C THR A 52 10.07 6.55 -3.94
N SER A 53 10.31 5.68 -4.92
CA SER A 53 9.25 5.07 -5.70
C SER A 53 8.46 4.16 -4.77
N ALA A 54 7.31 4.63 -4.28
CA ALA A 54 6.31 3.73 -3.73
C ALA A 54 5.77 2.89 -4.90
N GLU A 55 6.26 1.67 -5.05
CA GLU A 55 5.71 0.72 -6.02
C GLU A 55 4.40 0.19 -5.46
N TYR A 56 3.30 0.70 -5.99
CA TYR A 56 1.97 0.24 -5.63
C TYR A 56 1.63 -1.01 -6.44
N THR A 57 1.16 -2.06 -5.77
CA THR A 57 0.73 -3.29 -6.45
C THR A 57 -0.69 -3.13 -6.99
N ASP A 58 -0.85 -3.24 -8.31
CA ASP A 58 -2.17 -3.22 -8.94
C ASP A 58 -2.96 -4.51 -8.65
N PHE A 59 -4.28 -4.41 -8.60
CA PHE A 59 -5.15 -5.53 -8.26
C PHE A 59 -6.46 -5.51 -9.05
N GLU A 60 -7.05 -6.69 -9.23
CA GLU A 60 -8.36 -6.84 -9.84
C GLU A 60 -9.36 -7.46 -8.88
N TYR A 61 -10.61 -7.02 -8.92
CA TYR A 61 -11.70 -7.73 -8.24
C TYR A 61 -12.04 -9.03 -8.98
N CYS A 62 -12.18 -10.13 -8.23
CA CYS A 62 -12.48 -11.45 -8.78
C CYS A 62 -13.79 -11.49 -9.59
N ASN A 63 -14.75 -10.65 -9.20
CA ASN A 63 -15.98 -10.42 -9.95
C ASN A 63 -16.19 -8.90 -10.07
N LYS A 64 -15.89 -8.36 -11.24
CA LYS A 64 -16.00 -6.91 -11.55
C LYS A 64 -17.43 -6.38 -11.49
N ARG A 65 -18.45 -7.25 -11.48
CA ARG A 65 -19.88 -6.88 -11.38
C ARG A 65 -20.43 -6.99 -9.97
N ALA A 66 -19.69 -7.58 -9.03
CA ALA A 66 -20.16 -7.74 -7.66
C ALA A 66 -20.06 -6.42 -6.89
N ASN A 67 -21.09 -6.10 -6.11
CA ASN A 67 -21.03 -4.99 -5.17
C ASN A 67 -20.52 -5.48 -3.80
N TYR A 68 -19.19 -5.54 -3.66
CA TYR A 68 -18.54 -5.93 -2.41
C TYR A 68 -18.81 -4.94 -1.27
N ASP A 69 -19.03 -5.46 -0.05
CA ASP A 69 -19.25 -4.66 1.15
C ASP A 69 -17.96 -4.00 1.67
N VAL A 70 -16.81 -4.58 1.34
CA VAL A 70 -15.48 -4.06 1.66
C VAL A 70 -14.77 -3.69 0.36
N LYS A 71 -14.34 -2.44 0.24
CA LYS A 71 -13.65 -1.90 -0.94
C LYS A 71 -12.16 -1.79 -0.66
N VAL A 72 -11.35 -2.48 -1.44
CA VAL A 72 -9.89 -2.35 -1.40
C VAL A 72 -9.48 -1.08 -2.15
N SER A 73 -8.58 -0.31 -1.54
CA SER A 73 -7.99 0.90 -2.09
C SER A 73 -6.48 0.78 -2.28
N GLY A 74 -5.84 -0.20 -1.63
CA GLY A 74 -4.39 -0.28 -1.52
C GLY A 74 -3.82 -1.67 -1.35
N ILE A 75 -2.71 -1.96 -2.03
CA ILE A 75 -1.81 -3.06 -1.67
C ILE A 75 -0.38 -2.55 -1.65
N ASP A 76 0.25 -2.71 -0.48
CA ASP A 76 1.67 -2.48 -0.26
C ASP A 76 2.35 -3.81 0.11
N ILE A 77 3.51 -4.07 -0.48
CA ILE A 77 4.30 -5.28 -0.23
C ILE A 77 5.70 -4.84 0.17
N THR A 78 6.12 -5.19 1.38
CA THR A 78 7.41 -4.76 1.92
C THR A 78 8.19 -5.96 2.49
N PRO A 79 9.42 -6.24 2.03
CA PRO A 79 10.12 -5.61 0.91
C PRO A 79 9.60 -6.08 -0.45
N TYR A 80 9.79 -5.25 -1.48
CA TYR A 80 9.55 -5.61 -2.88
C TYR A 80 10.82 -5.42 -3.73
N PRO A 81 11.17 -6.35 -4.65
CA PRO A 81 10.52 -7.64 -4.88
C PRO A 81 10.65 -8.56 -3.67
N VAL A 82 9.69 -9.47 -3.53
CA VAL A 82 9.65 -10.44 -2.43
C VAL A 82 10.87 -11.38 -2.53
N SER A 83 11.40 -11.86 -1.40
CA SER A 83 12.55 -12.77 -1.40
C SER A 83 12.34 -13.94 -0.45
N GLY A 84 12.77 -15.13 -0.89
CA GLY A 84 12.78 -16.32 -0.04
C GLY A 84 13.72 -16.14 1.16
N GLY A 85 13.37 -16.76 2.29
CA GLY A 85 14.13 -16.70 3.54
C GLY A 85 14.03 -15.37 4.27
N LYS A 86 13.13 -14.47 3.85
CA LYS A 86 12.88 -13.20 4.53
C LYS A 86 11.40 -13.03 4.82
N LYS A 87 11.14 -12.41 5.97
CA LYS A 87 9.80 -11.96 6.34
C LYS A 87 9.36 -10.86 5.38
N THR A 88 8.20 -11.07 4.75
CA THR A 88 7.55 -10.11 3.87
C THR A 88 6.20 -9.76 4.46
N THR A 89 5.86 -8.47 4.47
CA THR A 89 4.59 -7.94 4.94
C THR A 89 3.75 -7.47 3.76
N PHE A 90 2.54 -8.01 3.67
CA PHE A 90 1.48 -7.59 2.76
C PHE A 90 0.50 -6.73 3.54
N SER A 91 0.36 -5.46 3.13
CA SER A 91 -0.57 -4.51 3.76
C SER A 91 -1.65 -4.11 2.77
N ILE A 92 -2.91 -4.42 3.11
CA ILE A 92 -4.06 -4.13 2.26
C ILE A 92 -4.87 -3.02 2.91
N SER A 93 -4.96 -1.89 2.24
CA SER A 93 -5.82 -0.78 2.64
C SER A 93 -7.22 -1.00 2.08
N ALA A 94 -8.22 -0.90 2.96
CA ALA A 94 -9.61 -1.12 2.62
C ALA A 94 -10.54 -0.16 3.35
N ASN A 95 -11.75 -0.01 2.81
CA ASN A 95 -12.82 0.78 3.39
C ASN A 95 -14.11 -0.04 3.46
N THR A 96 -14.90 0.15 4.51
CA THR A 96 -16.25 -0.40 4.60
C THR A 96 -17.18 0.46 5.44
N GLY A 97 -18.46 0.49 5.06
CA GLY A 97 -19.52 1.10 5.84
C GLY A 97 -20.12 0.16 6.91
N LYS A 98 -19.61 -1.07 7.06
CA LYS A 98 -20.10 -2.05 8.03
C LYS A 98 -19.13 -2.19 9.19
N ASN A 99 -19.65 -2.51 10.38
CA ASN A 99 -18.81 -2.90 11.51
C ASN A 99 -18.44 -4.38 11.36
N LEU A 100 -17.20 -4.65 11.00
CA LEU A 100 -16.65 -6.01 10.92
C LEU A 100 -16.18 -6.43 12.31
N THR A 101 -17.03 -7.17 13.03
CA THR A 101 -16.72 -7.68 14.38
C THR A 101 -15.86 -8.96 14.36
N GLY A 102 -15.77 -9.60 13.19
CA GLY A 102 -15.12 -10.88 12.99
C GLY A 102 -15.15 -11.28 11.52
N GLY A 103 -14.63 -12.47 11.23
CA GLY A 103 -14.53 -13.00 9.87
C GLY A 103 -13.17 -13.61 9.58
N LYS A 104 -12.97 -14.00 8.32
CA LYS A 104 -11.72 -14.62 7.86
C LYS A 104 -11.17 -13.95 6.61
N LEU A 105 -9.86 -13.88 6.55
CA LEU A 105 -9.06 -13.59 5.36
C LEU A 105 -8.57 -14.91 4.78
N VAL A 106 -9.09 -15.30 3.63
CA VAL A 106 -8.69 -16.51 2.91
C VAL A 106 -7.73 -16.12 1.80
N ILE A 107 -6.54 -16.69 1.84
CA ILE A 107 -5.43 -16.43 0.93
C ILE A 107 -5.21 -17.69 0.10
N ASP A 108 -5.31 -17.57 -1.22
CA ASP A 108 -5.00 -18.60 -2.20
C ASP A 108 -3.81 -18.11 -3.05
N VAL A 109 -2.72 -18.86 -3.11
CA VAL A 109 -1.55 -18.50 -3.93
C VAL A 109 -1.32 -19.51 -5.02
N ASN A 110 -1.17 -19.00 -6.23
CA ASN A 110 -0.85 -19.76 -7.43
C ASN A 110 0.53 -19.38 -7.95
N TYR A 111 1.29 -20.40 -8.34
CA TYR A 111 2.54 -20.26 -9.07
C TYR A 111 2.44 -21.11 -10.34
N LEU A 112 2.58 -20.47 -11.49
CA LEU A 112 2.26 -21.08 -12.78
C LEU A 112 0.85 -21.70 -12.76
N PHE A 113 0.74 -23.02 -12.94
CA PHE A 113 -0.53 -23.75 -12.96
C PHE A 113 -0.87 -24.45 -11.63
N PHE A 114 -0.03 -24.30 -10.60
CA PHE A 114 -0.18 -25.02 -9.33
C PHE A 114 -0.68 -24.10 -8.22
N HIS A 115 -1.59 -24.60 -7.39
CA HIS A 115 -1.92 -24.01 -6.10
C HIS A 115 -0.82 -24.37 -5.10
N VAL A 116 -0.06 -23.38 -4.65
CA VAL A 116 1.14 -23.59 -3.82
C VAL A 116 0.92 -23.23 -2.36
N HIS A 117 -0.11 -22.43 -2.06
CA HIS A 117 -0.43 -22.06 -0.70
C HIS A 117 -1.93 -21.78 -0.54
N HIS A 118 -2.46 -22.15 0.61
CA HIS A 118 -3.81 -21.83 1.03
C HIS A 118 -3.80 -21.58 2.54
N GLU A 119 -4.33 -20.45 2.97
CA GLU A 119 -4.44 -20.11 4.38
C GLU A 119 -5.75 -19.39 4.66
N ALA A 120 -6.35 -19.64 5.83
CA ALA A 120 -7.54 -18.95 6.30
C ALA A 120 -7.25 -18.38 7.70
N ILE A 121 -7.09 -17.06 7.75
CA ILE A 121 -6.65 -16.32 8.94
C ILE A 121 -7.84 -15.56 9.51
N ASP A 122 -7.95 -15.45 10.83
CA ASP A 122 -8.98 -14.62 11.44
C ASP A 122 -8.72 -13.16 11.14
N LEU A 123 -9.72 -12.44 10.63
CA LEU A 123 -9.57 -11.04 10.21
C LEU A 123 -9.04 -10.16 11.36
N CYS A 124 -9.54 -10.37 12.58
CA CYS A 124 -9.18 -9.59 13.76
C CYS A 124 -7.78 -9.90 14.33
N LYS A 125 -7.04 -10.84 13.74
CA LYS A 125 -5.61 -11.03 14.05
C LYS A 125 -4.72 -10.12 13.22
N GLU A 126 -5.16 -9.80 12.00
CA GLU A 126 -4.40 -8.98 11.05
C GLU A 126 -4.85 -7.51 11.04
N THR A 127 -5.97 -7.18 11.69
CA THR A 127 -6.48 -5.81 11.85
C THR A 127 -7.25 -5.64 13.17
N SER A 128 -7.47 -4.39 13.59
CA SER A 128 -8.23 -4.09 14.81
C SER A 128 -9.73 -4.25 14.59
N CYS A 129 -10.42 -4.93 15.51
CA CYS A 129 -11.85 -5.15 15.46
C CYS A 129 -12.60 -4.41 16.59
N PRO A 130 -13.80 -3.85 16.33
CA PRO A 130 -14.50 -3.89 15.04
C PRO A 130 -13.88 -2.94 14.00
N ALA A 131 -13.61 -3.46 12.80
CA ALA A 131 -13.11 -2.65 11.70
C ALA A 131 -14.27 -1.95 10.99
N SER A 132 -14.16 -0.64 10.78
CA SER A 132 -15.15 0.18 10.09
C SER A 132 -14.47 1.43 9.52
N GLY A 133 -15.04 2.05 8.49
CA GLY A 133 -14.37 3.13 7.77
C GLY A 133 -13.12 2.61 7.06
N ASP A 134 -12.05 3.41 7.07
CA ASP A 134 -10.75 3.04 6.52
C ASP A 134 -9.97 2.18 7.51
N PHE A 135 -9.43 1.06 7.05
CA PHE A 135 -8.60 0.16 7.85
C PHE A 135 -7.53 -0.52 6.99
N VAL A 136 -6.52 -1.08 7.66
CA VAL A 136 -5.43 -1.81 7.02
C VAL A 136 -5.37 -3.22 7.60
N ILE A 137 -5.25 -4.19 6.72
CA ILE A 137 -5.00 -5.59 7.03
C ILE A 137 -3.51 -5.83 6.78
N SER A 138 -2.75 -6.20 7.81
CA SER A 138 -1.32 -6.40 7.68
C SER A 138 -0.95 -7.83 8.01
N HIS A 139 -0.52 -8.57 6.99
CA HIS A 139 -0.11 -9.97 7.11
C HIS A 139 1.36 -10.13 6.80
N SER A 140 2.12 -10.71 7.73
CA SER A 140 3.55 -10.94 7.52
C SER A 140 3.89 -12.42 7.53
N GLN A 141 4.56 -12.87 6.47
CA GLN A 141 4.94 -14.27 6.30
C GLN A 141 6.41 -14.40 5.93
N GLU A 142 7.09 -15.37 6.54
CA GLU A 142 8.44 -15.74 6.18
C GLU A 142 8.39 -16.86 5.15
N LEU A 143 8.83 -16.56 3.93
CA LEU A 143 8.84 -17.53 2.85
C LEU A 143 10.07 -18.44 3.00
N PRO A 144 9.97 -19.74 2.67
CA PRO A 144 11.14 -20.62 2.70
C PRO A 144 12.27 -20.10 1.79
N GLY A 145 13.52 -20.32 2.18
CA GLY A 145 14.69 -19.90 1.39
C GLY A 145 14.76 -20.52 -0.01
N PHE A 146 14.15 -21.69 -0.20
CA PHE A 146 14.10 -22.42 -1.46
C PHE A 146 12.89 -22.04 -2.34
N THR A 147 12.19 -20.94 -2.03
CA THR A 147 11.03 -20.48 -2.80
C THR A 147 11.48 -20.11 -4.23
N PRO A 148 10.90 -20.73 -5.28
CA PRO A 148 11.30 -20.45 -6.65
C PRO A 148 11.05 -18.98 -7.05
N PRO A 149 11.97 -18.38 -7.81
CA PRO A 149 11.76 -17.05 -8.35
C PRO A 149 10.69 -17.07 -9.45
N GLY A 150 10.07 -15.92 -9.68
CA GLY A 150 9.07 -15.72 -10.73
C GLY A 150 7.82 -15.01 -10.24
N SER A 151 6.78 -15.02 -11.07
CA SER A 151 5.52 -14.35 -10.80
C SER A 151 4.53 -15.27 -10.11
N TYR A 152 3.96 -14.79 -9.02
CA TYR A 152 2.94 -15.44 -8.22
C TYR A 152 1.65 -14.65 -8.32
N THR A 153 0.52 -15.34 -8.25
CA THR A 153 -0.80 -14.71 -8.18
C THR A 153 -1.41 -15.03 -6.83
N LEU A 154 -1.75 -14.00 -6.07
CA LEU A 154 -2.47 -14.13 -4.81
C LEU A 154 -3.93 -13.74 -5.05
N THR A 155 -4.85 -14.63 -4.71
CA THR A 155 -6.28 -14.34 -4.59
C THR A 155 -6.63 -14.25 -3.12
N MET A 156 -7.16 -13.10 -2.72
CA MET A 156 -7.57 -12.81 -1.35
C MET A 156 -9.09 -12.68 -1.29
N LYS A 157 -9.73 -13.49 -0.44
CA LYS A 157 -11.17 -13.42 -0.15
C LYS A 157 -11.37 -13.03 1.30
N MET A 158 -12.19 -12.01 1.54
CA MET A 158 -12.64 -11.69 2.89
C MET A 158 -14.07 -12.20 3.07
N VAL A 159 -14.30 -12.95 4.15
CA VAL A 159 -15.62 -13.47 4.50
C VAL A 159 -15.99 -13.07 5.93
N ASP A 160 -17.28 -12.84 6.18
CA ASP A 160 -17.78 -12.64 7.55
C ASP A 160 -17.92 -13.97 8.31
N GLU A 161 -18.36 -13.91 9.57
CA GLU A 161 -18.59 -15.09 10.42
C GLU A 161 -19.66 -16.05 9.87
N LYS A 162 -20.51 -15.58 8.96
CA LYS A 162 -21.54 -16.36 8.28
C LYS A 162 -21.06 -16.90 6.92
N ASN A 163 -19.75 -16.81 6.64
CA ASN A 163 -19.11 -17.14 5.36
C ASN A 163 -19.66 -16.35 4.16
N LYS A 164 -20.27 -15.19 4.40
CA LYS A 164 -20.66 -14.28 3.32
C LYS A 164 -19.41 -13.57 2.82
N GLN A 165 -19.17 -13.62 1.51
CA GLN A 165 -18.07 -12.91 0.88
C GLN A 165 -18.27 -11.39 0.96
N LEU A 166 -17.36 -10.72 1.66
CA LEU A 166 -17.33 -9.28 1.84
C LEU A 166 -16.49 -8.58 0.77
N SER A 167 -15.40 -9.21 0.33
CA SER A 167 -14.55 -8.76 -0.78
C SER A 167 -13.79 -9.93 -1.41
N CYS A 168 -13.37 -9.78 -2.66
CA CYS A 168 -12.41 -10.68 -3.31
C CYS A 168 -11.60 -9.92 -4.35
N ILE A 169 -10.27 -9.99 -4.19
CA ILE A 169 -9.31 -9.42 -5.12
C ILE A 169 -8.26 -10.46 -5.53
N SER A 170 -7.62 -10.23 -6.67
CA SER A 170 -6.48 -10.98 -7.15
C SER A 170 -5.40 -10.01 -7.61
N PHE A 171 -4.15 -10.26 -7.26
CA PHE A 171 -3.02 -9.45 -7.67
C PHE A 171 -1.77 -10.31 -7.91
N GLY A 172 -0.89 -9.82 -8.77
CA GLY A 172 0.39 -10.45 -9.05
C GLY A 172 1.49 -9.84 -8.19
N PHE A 173 2.45 -10.66 -7.75
CA PHE A 173 3.70 -10.19 -7.15
C PHE A 173 4.87 -11.06 -7.63
N SER A 174 6.08 -10.51 -7.58
CA SER A 174 7.28 -11.22 -8.04
C SER A 174 8.19 -11.59 -6.88
N ILE A 175 8.69 -12.82 -6.90
CA ILE A 175 9.75 -13.30 -6.01
C ILE A 175 11.08 -13.27 -6.77
N GLY A 176 12.05 -12.53 -6.22
CA GLY A 176 13.38 -12.37 -6.79
C GLY A 176 14.37 -13.46 -6.39
N PHE A 177 15.47 -13.56 -7.14
CA PHE A 177 16.55 -14.58 -7.00
C PHE A 177 17.42 -14.46 -5.73
N ILE A 178 17.06 -13.65 -4.74
CA ILE A 178 18.01 -13.24 -3.71
C ILE A 178 17.96 -14.20 -2.51
N ALA A 179 18.67 -15.33 -2.62
CA ALA A 179 19.24 -16.01 -1.47
C ALA A 179 20.40 -15.15 -0.93
N GLU A 180 20.32 -14.72 0.33
CA GLU A 180 21.50 -14.53 1.19
C GLU A 180 22.60 -13.53 0.76
N SER A 181 22.28 -12.38 0.14
CA SER A 181 23.31 -11.33 -0.10
C SER A 181 23.34 -10.20 0.94
N GLN A 182 22.38 -10.13 1.86
CA GLN A 182 22.32 -9.05 2.87
C GLN A 182 23.06 -9.37 4.18
N THR A 183 23.47 -10.62 4.40
CA THR A 183 24.32 -11.00 5.56
C THR A 183 25.78 -10.64 5.35
N LEU A 184 26.25 -10.47 4.10
CA LEU A 184 27.65 -10.13 3.79
C LEU A 184 27.93 -8.62 3.80
N ALA A 185 26.91 -7.76 3.63
CA ALA A 185 27.07 -6.31 3.63
C ALA A 185 26.92 -5.67 5.02
N ALA A 186 26.50 -6.44 6.03
CA ALA A 186 26.35 -5.97 7.42
C ALA A 186 27.59 -6.26 8.29
N SER A 187 28.65 -6.84 7.73
CA SER A 187 29.86 -7.25 8.46
C SER A 187 31.17 -6.67 7.91
N SER A 188 31.13 -5.56 7.16
CA SER A 188 32.32 -4.83 6.71
C SER A 188 32.27 -3.36 7.09
#